data_AF-A0A6G1IG42-F1
#
_entry.id   AF-A0A6G1IG42-F1
#
_cell.length_a   1.000
_cell.length_b   1.000
_cell.length_c   1.000
_cell.angle_alpha   90.00
_cell.angle_beta   90.00
_cell.angle_gamma   90.00
#
_symmetry.space_group_name_H-M   'P 1'
#
loop_
_entity.id
_entity.type
_entity.pdbx_description
1 polymer ?
#
loop_
_entity_poly.entity_id
_entity_poly.type
_entity_poly.pdbx_seq_one_letter_code
_entity_poly.pdbx_strand_id
1 'polypeptide(L)'
;MRYRSRRNHQDEKAARQYFRNMVEAHANGSLDQPILPDLAGVDAAQVLQFQHSLRFITEDELRDLDLTSPLGAGQNGKVFKATWKKPRSILVRPRDEKEVVDVVLKEVIPRQGSAEEALKKLIKEMYLTHISLGAQPTGCVPFLGVARLSGVQQEPGKQSSSPTDKYYLVSELATEGSLMDFLERELQSLPFFQAWDKTITAMSNIGAGLDTLHRHNVLHRYAAKMLTALPLPLYCLLTGSQRSPR
;
A
#
# COMPACT_ATOMS: atom_id res chain seq x y z
N MET A 1 -11.94 1.36 -22.75
CA MET A 1 -12.75 0.29 -22.09
C MET A 1 -12.43 0.07 -20.61
N ARG A 2 -11.17 0.21 -20.14
CA ARG A 2 -10.78 -0.12 -18.75
C ARG A 2 -11.44 0.72 -17.64
N TYR A 3 -11.69 2.01 -17.85
CA TYR A 3 -12.40 2.87 -16.86
C TYR A 3 -13.80 2.35 -16.52
N ARG A 4 -14.62 2.04 -17.54
CA ARG A 4 -16.00 1.53 -17.36
C ARG A 4 -16.01 0.17 -16.67
N SER A 5 -15.08 -0.71 -17.04
CA SER A 5 -14.92 -2.01 -16.37
C SER A 5 -14.61 -1.84 -14.87
N ARG A 6 -13.68 -0.94 -14.51
CA ARG A 6 -13.35 -0.66 -13.10
C ARG A 6 -14.51 -0.08 -12.33
N ARG A 7 -15.25 0.87 -12.92
CA ARG A 7 -16.45 1.43 -12.30
C ARG A 7 -17.50 0.36 -11.98
N ASN A 8 -17.62 -0.66 -12.83
CA ASN A 8 -18.63 -1.71 -12.69
C ASN A 8 -18.21 -2.87 -11.77
N HIS A 9 -16.92 -3.20 -11.70
CA HIS A 9 -16.41 -4.38 -10.97
C HIS A 9 -15.60 -4.04 -9.71
N GLN A 10 -15.16 -2.79 -9.56
CA GLN A 10 -14.54 -2.25 -8.37
C GLN A 10 -15.47 -1.15 -7.84
N ASP A 11 -15.07 0.12 -7.95
CA ASP A 11 -15.93 1.25 -7.65
C ASP A 11 -15.55 2.50 -8.46
N GLU A 12 -16.26 3.60 -8.21
CA GLU A 12 -16.01 4.88 -8.85
C GLU A 12 -14.65 5.49 -8.46
N LYS A 13 -14.19 5.30 -7.22
CA LYS A 13 -12.90 5.84 -6.76
C LYS A 13 -11.74 5.19 -7.50
N ALA A 14 -11.74 3.86 -7.62
CA ALA A 14 -10.76 3.09 -8.39
C ALA A 14 -10.76 3.52 -9.87
N ALA A 15 -11.94 3.73 -10.47
CA ALA A 15 -12.05 4.19 -11.85
C ALA A 15 -11.45 5.59 -12.03
N ARG A 16 -11.76 6.52 -11.12
CA ARG A 16 -11.20 7.89 -11.12
C ARG A 16 -9.69 7.88 -10.92
N GLN A 17 -9.18 7.06 -9.98
CA GLN A 17 -7.75 6.91 -9.74
C GLN A 17 -7.02 6.38 -10.97
N TYR A 18 -7.58 5.35 -11.63
CA TYR A 18 -7.05 4.83 -12.89
C TYR A 18 -6.97 5.93 -13.96
N PHE A 19 -8.05 6.70 -14.13
CA PHE A 19 -8.08 7.79 -15.11
C PHE A 19 -7.04 8.86 -14.80
N ARG A 20 -6.93 9.27 -13.54
CA ARG A 20 -5.93 10.24 -13.08
C ARG A 20 -4.51 9.78 -13.38
N ASN A 21 -4.17 8.55 -13.01
CA ASN A 21 -2.84 7.98 -13.28
C ASN A 21 -2.54 7.90 -14.78
N MET A 22 -3.54 7.58 -15.61
CA MET A 22 -3.40 7.53 -17.07
C MET A 22 -3.12 8.92 -17.66
N VAL A 23 -3.82 9.95 -17.21
CA VAL A 23 -3.59 11.33 -17.67
C VAL A 23 -2.22 11.84 -17.21
N GLU A 24 -1.83 11.55 -15.97
CA GLU A 24 -0.49 11.91 -15.47
C GLU A 24 0.61 11.19 -16.25
N ALA A 25 0.46 9.90 -16.56
CA ALA A 25 1.42 9.15 -17.37
C ALA A 25 1.53 9.72 -18.79
N HIS A 26 0.40 10.07 -19.41
CA HIS A 26 0.39 10.72 -20.72
C HIS A 26 1.14 12.06 -20.69
N ALA A 27 0.84 12.90 -19.71
CA ALA A 27 1.43 14.23 -19.63
C ALA A 27 2.93 14.20 -19.25
N ASN A 28 3.41 13.14 -18.61
CA ASN A 28 4.82 12.89 -18.31
C ASN A 28 5.54 12.08 -19.42
N GLY A 29 4.88 11.73 -20.52
CA GLY A 29 5.48 10.94 -21.61
C GLY A 29 5.77 9.47 -21.27
N SER A 30 5.16 8.94 -20.21
CA SER A 30 5.36 7.57 -19.72
C SER A 30 4.14 6.65 -19.92
N LEU A 31 3.18 7.05 -20.76
CA LEU A 31 1.94 6.28 -21.00
C LEU A 31 2.21 4.84 -21.47
N ASP A 32 3.14 4.70 -22.42
CA ASP A 32 3.46 3.41 -23.02
C ASP A 32 4.55 2.64 -22.25
N GLN A 33 5.11 3.25 -21.20
CA GLN A 33 6.10 2.58 -20.38
C GLN A 33 5.42 1.50 -19.51
N PRO A 34 5.87 0.25 -19.57
CA PRO A 34 5.35 -0.79 -18.69
C PRO A 34 5.65 -0.45 -17.23
N ILE A 35 4.68 -0.71 -16.34
CA ILE A 35 4.81 -0.44 -14.89
C ILE A 35 6.00 -1.17 -14.24
N LEU A 36 6.43 -2.28 -14.84
CA LEU A 36 7.62 -3.01 -14.50
C LEU A 36 8.34 -3.30 -15.83
N PRO A 37 9.47 -2.65 -16.12
CA PRO A 37 10.17 -2.83 -17.40
C PRO A 37 10.91 -4.17 -17.51
N ASP A 38 11.28 -4.78 -16.39
CA ASP A 38 12.01 -6.06 -16.35
C ASP A 38 11.05 -7.20 -15.97
N LEU A 39 10.33 -7.73 -16.96
CA LEU A 39 9.32 -8.80 -16.78
C LEU A 39 9.75 -10.15 -17.36
N ALA A 40 11.05 -10.42 -17.45
CA ALA A 40 11.53 -11.73 -17.90
C ALA A 40 10.91 -12.84 -17.04
N GLY A 41 10.14 -13.74 -17.67
CA GLY A 41 9.52 -14.90 -17.00
C GLY A 41 8.08 -14.74 -16.52
N VAL A 42 7.40 -13.62 -16.80
CA VAL A 42 5.98 -13.42 -16.46
C VAL A 42 5.15 -13.10 -17.70
N ASP A 43 3.94 -13.65 -17.75
CA ASP A 43 2.93 -13.30 -18.74
C ASP A 43 2.62 -11.79 -18.69
N ALA A 44 2.97 -11.08 -19.77
CA ALA A 44 2.73 -9.65 -19.92
C ALA A 44 1.26 -9.27 -19.70
N ALA A 45 0.31 -10.15 -20.04
CA ALA A 45 -1.12 -9.92 -19.81
C ALA A 45 -1.45 -9.76 -18.31
N GLN A 46 -0.76 -10.50 -17.43
CA GLN A 46 -0.94 -10.42 -15.98
C GLN A 46 -0.40 -9.13 -15.39
N VAL A 47 0.53 -8.44 -16.04
CA VAL A 47 1.07 -7.17 -15.54
C VAL A 47 0.29 -5.99 -16.12
N LEU A 48 -0.14 -6.12 -17.37
CA LEU A 48 -0.98 -5.14 -18.07
C LEU A 48 -2.29 -4.82 -17.34
N GLN A 49 -2.82 -5.72 -16.51
CA GLN A 49 -4.02 -5.46 -15.70
C GLN A 49 -3.80 -4.40 -14.61
N PHE A 50 -2.55 -4.19 -14.17
CA PHE A 50 -2.17 -3.20 -13.16
C PHE A 50 -1.74 -1.86 -13.75
N GLN A 51 -1.53 -1.81 -15.07
CA GLN A 51 -1.12 -0.60 -15.78
C GLN A 51 -2.07 0.57 -15.46
N HIS A 52 -1.48 1.70 -15.07
CA HIS A 52 -2.15 2.93 -14.60
C HIS A 52 -3.08 2.75 -13.39
N SER A 53 -3.11 1.58 -12.78
CA SER A 53 -3.94 1.31 -11.60
C SER A 53 -3.12 1.40 -10.33
N LEU A 54 -1.85 1.02 -10.46
CA LEU A 54 -0.83 1.13 -9.44
C LEU A 54 0.26 2.08 -9.92
N ARG A 55 0.95 2.68 -8.96
CA ARG A 55 2.16 3.46 -9.23
C ARG A 55 3.38 2.59 -8.99
N PHE A 56 4.37 2.77 -9.85
CA PHE A 56 5.73 2.34 -9.57
C PHE A 56 6.46 3.52 -8.94
N ILE A 57 6.86 3.36 -7.69
CA ILE A 57 7.57 4.36 -6.91
C ILE A 57 9.06 4.08 -7.08
N THR A 58 9.79 5.04 -7.64
CA THR A 58 11.23 4.90 -7.87
C THR A 58 12.00 5.17 -6.59
N GLU A 59 13.24 4.67 -6.53
CA GLU A 59 14.12 4.89 -5.36
C GLU A 59 14.36 6.38 -5.09
N ASP A 60 14.50 7.20 -6.14
CA ASP A 60 14.68 8.67 -6.03
C ASP A 60 13.48 9.40 -5.41
N GLU A 61 12.29 8.79 -5.44
CA GLU A 61 11.08 9.33 -4.81
C GLU A 61 11.00 9.00 -3.32
N LEU A 62 11.82 8.07 -2.83
CA LEU A 62 11.85 7.63 -1.44
C LEU A 62 12.97 8.35 -0.67
N ARG A 63 12.64 8.79 0.54
CA ARG A 63 13.56 9.49 1.45
C ARG A 63 13.50 8.85 2.83
N ASP A 64 14.53 9.10 3.63
CA ASP A 64 14.61 8.67 5.03
C ASP A 64 14.41 7.15 5.20
N LEU A 65 14.77 6.37 4.18
CA LEU A 65 14.62 4.92 4.17
C LEU A 65 15.77 4.27 4.94
N ASP A 66 15.47 3.79 6.14
CA ASP A 66 16.40 2.97 6.92
C ASP A 66 16.06 1.48 6.76
N LEU A 67 16.86 0.77 5.97
CA LEU A 67 16.73 -0.68 5.76
C LEU A 67 17.35 -1.52 6.89
N THR A 68 18.03 -0.88 7.85
CA THR A 68 18.69 -1.57 8.97
C THR A 68 17.78 -1.73 10.18
N SER A 69 16.83 -0.80 10.37
CA SER A 69 15.89 -0.78 11.49
C SER A 69 14.44 -0.97 11.02
N PRO A 70 13.98 -2.22 10.79
CA PRO A 70 12.60 -2.46 10.41
C PRO A 70 11.63 -2.10 11.54
N LEU A 71 10.49 -1.48 11.20
CA LEU A 71 9.37 -1.27 12.12
C LEU A 71 8.80 -2.59 12.65
N GLY A 72 8.90 -3.65 11.83
CA GLY A 72 8.48 -4.99 12.19
C GLY A 72 9.09 -6.03 11.26
N ALA A 73 9.40 -7.20 11.82
CA ALA A 73 9.93 -8.34 11.08
C ALA A 73 9.12 -9.59 11.43
N GLY A 74 8.66 -10.32 10.43
CA GLY A 74 7.92 -11.57 10.60
C GLY A 74 8.22 -12.57 9.50
N GLN A 75 7.51 -13.71 9.54
CA GLN A 75 7.69 -14.81 8.59
C GLN A 75 7.43 -14.41 7.12
N ASN A 76 6.65 -13.35 6.90
CA ASN A 76 6.25 -12.88 5.57
C ASN A 76 7.03 -11.64 5.09
N GLY A 77 8.11 -11.26 5.79
CA GLY A 77 8.96 -10.15 5.40
C GLY A 77 9.16 -9.11 6.50
N LYS A 78 9.88 -8.05 6.12
CA LYS A 78 10.18 -6.89 6.94
C LYS A 78 9.38 -5.68 6.46
N VAL A 79 9.08 -4.78 7.40
CA VAL A 79 8.40 -3.51 7.12
C VAL A 79 9.32 -2.38 7.53
N PHE A 80 9.53 -1.42 6.62
CA PHE A 80 10.39 -0.27 6.80
C PHE A 80 9.58 1.01 6.72
N LYS A 81 10.01 2.04 7.45
CA LYS A 81 9.47 3.39 7.33
C LYS A 81 10.24 4.13 6.24
N ALA A 82 9.54 4.97 5.48
CA ALA A 82 10.17 5.97 4.63
C ALA A 82 9.23 7.17 4.44
N THR A 83 9.74 8.14 3.73
CA THR A 83 8.98 9.29 3.25
C THR A 83 8.90 9.21 1.73
N TRP A 84 7.70 9.30 1.15
CA TRP A 84 7.51 9.37 -0.28
C TRP A 84 7.29 10.81 -0.73
N LYS A 85 8.19 11.31 -1.58
CA LYS A 85 8.01 12.58 -2.28
C LYS A 85 7.20 12.32 -3.54
N LYS A 86 5.91 12.63 -3.47
CA LYS A 86 5.00 12.39 -4.59
C LYS A 86 5.39 13.27 -5.78
N PRO A 87 5.45 12.72 -7.01
CA PRO A 87 5.61 13.53 -8.20
C PRO A 87 4.51 14.57 -8.32
N ARG A 88 4.84 15.75 -8.85
CA ARG A 88 3.86 16.82 -9.07
C ARG A 88 2.72 16.29 -9.95
N SER A 89 1.51 16.34 -9.43
CA SER A 89 0.32 16.02 -10.20
C SER A 89 -0.01 17.18 -11.13
N ILE A 90 -0.27 16.86 -12.39
CA ILE A 90 -0.66 17.84 -13.42
C ILE A 90 -2.13 18.24 -13.30
N LEU A 91 -2.94 17.38 -12.64
CA LEU A 91 -4.38 17.55 -12.51
C LEU A 91 -4.83 18.14 -11.16
N VAL A 92 -3.93 18.26 -10.19
CA VAL A 92 -4.29 18.76 -8.85
C VAL A 92 -3.61 20.08 -8.57
N ARG A 93 -4.36 21.00 -7.98
CA ARG A 93 -3.83 22.31 -7.58
C ARG A 93 -2.77 22.08 -6.51
N PRO A 94 -1.62 22.78 -6.56
CA PRO A 94 -0.52 22.58 -5.61
C PRO A 94 -0.88 22.74 -4.13
N ARG A 95 -2.00 23.41 -3.81
CA ARG A 95 -2.45 23.63 -2.42
C ARG A 95 -3.21 22.45 -1.82
N ASP A 96 -3.70 21.54 -2.64
CA ASP A 96 -4.63 20.49 -2.20
C ASP A 96 -3.95 19.13 -2.01
N GLU A 97 -2.66 19.02 -2.36
CA GLU A 97 -1.93 17.75 -2.32
C GLU A 97 -0.71 17.84 -1.40
N LYS A 98 -0.60 16.89 -0.47
CA LYS A 98 0.63 16.70 0.30
C LYS A 98 1.73 16.24 -0.66
N GLU A 99 2.72 17.09 -0.91
CA GLU A 99 3.90 16.74 -1.74
C GLU A 99 4.75 15.64 -1.08
N VAL A 100 4.60 15.45 0.23
CA VAL A 100 5.37 14.51 1.05
C VAL A 100 4.40 13.68 1.89
N VAL A 101 4.51 12.36 1.79
CA VAL A 101 3.64 11.39 2.46
C VAL A 101 4.49 10.40 3.25
N ASP A 102 4.19 10.18 4.52
CA ASP A 102 4.81 9.12 5.31
C ASP A 102 4.31 7.75 4.81
N VAL A 103 5.23 6.83 4.54
CA VAL A 103 4.92 5.53 3.95
C VAL A 103 5.59 4.38 4.70
N VAL A 104 5.03 3.19 4.50
CA VAL A 104 5.64 1.92 4.89
C VAL A 104 5.94 1.09 3.66
N LEU A 105 7.13 0.47 3.65
CA LEU A 105 7.58 -0.45 2.63
C LEU A 105 7.61 -1.85 3.21
N LYS A 106 6.71 -2.72 2.74
CA LYS A 106 6.72 -4.14 3.08
C LYS A 106 7.53 -4.91 2.04
N GLU A 107 8.63 -5.52 2.46
CA GLU A 107 9.47 -6.38 1.62
C GLU A 107 8.71 -7.62 1.16
N VAL A 108 8.80 -7.92 -0.14
CA VAL A 108 8.25 -9.14 -0.73
C VAL A 108 9.34 -10.20 -0.80
N ILE A 109 9.30 -11.16 0.13
CA ILE A 109 10.28 -12.26 0.18
C ILE A 109 9.75 -13.46 -0.63
N PRO A 110 10.48 -13.92 -1.66
CA PRO A 110 10.14 -15.16 -2.37
C PRO A 110 10.43 -16.40 -1.50
N ARG A 111 9.71 -17.49 -1.75
CA ARG A 111 9.89 -18.76 -1.00
C ARG A 111 11.20 -19.47 -1.35
N GLN A 112 11.71 -19.26 -2.54
CA GLN A 112 12.97 -19.80 -3.06
C GLN A 112 13.69 -18.63 -3.77
N GLY A 113 15.03 -18.63 -3.74
CA GLY A 113 15.86 -17.42 -3.88
C GLY A 113 16.05 -16.88 -5.31
N SER A 114 15.15 -17.15 -6.27
CA SER A 114 15.29 -16.61 -7.63
C SER A 114 14.53 -15.30 -7.86
N ALA A 115 15.03 -14.47 -8.78
CA ALA A 115 14.40 -13.20 -9.16
C ALA A 115 13.02 -13.41 -9.83
N GLU A 116 12.87 -14.47 -10.63
CA GLU A 116 11.59 -14.83 -11.26
C GLU A 116 10.53 -15.20 -10.22
N GLU A 117 10.93 -15.90 -9.15
CA GLU A 117 10.05 -16.22 -8.03
C GLU A 117 9.67 -14.97 -7.22
N ALA A 118 10.58 -14.01 -7.07
CA ALA A 118 10.30 -12.73 -6.43
C ALA A 118 9.23 -11.94 -7.20
N LEU A 119 9.34 -11.87 -8.52
CA LEU A 119 8.37 -11.18 -9.37
C LEU A 119 7.01 -11.91 -9.39
N LYS A 120 6.99 -13.24 -9.52
CA LYS A 120 5.76 -14.04 -9.42
C LYS A 120 5.07 -13.87 -8.07
N LYS A 121 5.85 -13.84 -6.99
CA LYS A 121 5.36 -13.60 -5.63
C LYS A 121 4.81 -12.18 -5.48
N LEU A 122 5.50 -11.17 -6.00
CA LEU A 122 5.03 -9.79 -6.04
C LEU A 122 3.69 -9.70 -6.75
N ILE A 123 3.55 -10.26 -7.95
CA ILE A 123 2.30 -10.21 -8.72
C ILE A 123 1.16 -10.86 -7.96
N LYS A 124 1.42 -11.99 -7.29
CA LYS A 124 0.41 -12.65 -6.46
C LYS A 124 -0.03 -11.78 -5.27
N GLU A 125 0.90 -11.16 -4.56
CA GLU A 125 0.55 -10.25 -3.46
C GLU A 125 -0.12 -8.96 -3.96
N MET A 126 0.35 -8.43 -5.09
CA MET A 126 -0.18 -7.24 -5.74
C MET A 126 -1.60 -7.46 -6.25
N TYR A 127 -1.90 -8.62 -6.84
CA TYR A 127 -3.26 -8.96 -7.30
C TYR A 127 -4.26 -8.93 -6.14
N LEU A 128 -3.93 -9.61 -5.03
CA LEU A 128 -4.77 -9.62 -3.84
C LEU A 128 -4.90 -8.22 -3.23
N THR A 129 -3.78 -7.50 -3.11
CA THR A 129 -3.76 -6.14 -2.52
C THR A 129 -4.52 -5.15 -3.39
N HIS A 130 -4.37 -5.21 -4.70
CA HIS A 130 -5.05 -4.32 -5.66
C HIS A 130 -6.55 -4.57 -5.73
N ILE A 131 -6.99 -5.84 -5.72
CA ILE A 131 -8.43 -6.16 -5.66
C ILE A 131 -9.02 -5.72 -4.33
N SER A 132 -8.27 -5.86 -3.24
CA SER A 132 -8.73 -5.51 -1.91
C SER A 132 -8.75 -4.00 -1.66
N LEU A 133 -7.71 -3.28 -2.10
CA LEU A 133 -7.38 -1.92 -1.65
C LEU A 133 -7.22 -0.89 -2.78
N GLY A 134 -7.27 -1.31 -4.05
CA GLY A 134 -7.03 -0.43 -5.21
C GLY A 134 -8.04 0.71 -5.38
N ALA A 135 -9.09 0.74 -4.55
CA ALA A 135 -10.16 1.72 -4.53
C ALA A 135 -10.06 2.78 -3.41
N GLN A 136 -9.03 2.72 -2.55
CA GLN A 136 -9.06 3.39 -1.23
C GLN A 136 -10.35 3.07 -0.47
N PRO A 137 -10.58 1.78 -0.13
CA PRO A 137 -11.76 1.37 0.62
C PRO A 137 -11.79 2.08 1.97
N THR A 138 -12.95 2.64 2.33
CA THR A 138 -13.14 3.34 3.59
C THR A 138 -12.75 2.43 4.74
N GLY A 139 -11.95 2.96 5.67
CA GLY A 139 -11.49 2.20 6.83
C GLY A 139 -10.19 1.43 6.62
N CYS A 140 -9.66 1.29 5.40
CA CYS A 140 -8.35 0.66 5.13
C CYS A 140 -7.23 1.67 4.93
N VAL A 141 -6.00 1.28 5.27
CA VAL A 141 -4.79 2.04 4.94
C VAL A 141 -4.65 2.12 3.41
N PRO A 142 -4.42 3.33 2.85
CA PRO A 142 -4.21 3.50 1.42
C PRO A 142 -3.02 2.72 0.90
N PHE A 143 -3.27 1.84 -0.08
CA PHE A 143 -2.22 1.22 -0.87
C PHE A 143 -1.79 2.19 -1.98
N LEU A 144 -0.51 2.56 -2.01
CA LEU A 144 0.01 3.63 -2.87
C LEU A 144 0.69 3.08 -4.13
N GLY A 145 1.27 1.88 -4.05
CA GLY A 145 1.92 1.25 -5.20
C GLY A 145 2.97 0.23 -4.82
N VAL A 146 3.92 0.04 -5.73
CA VAL A 146 5.05 -0.88 -5.57
C VAL A 146 6.36 -0.12 -5.80
N ALA A 147 7.41 -0.53 -5.10
CA ALA A 147 8.76 -0.01 -5.31
C ALA A 147 9.73 -1.15 -5.61
N ARG A 148 10.79 -0.85 -6.37
CA ARG A 148 11.95 -1.72 -6.58
C ARG A 148 13.17 -0.97 -6.09
N LEU A 149 13.93 -1.59 -5.20
CA LEU A 149 15.19 -1.04 -4.71
C LEU A 149 16.32 -1.98 -5.09
N SER A 150 17.44 -1.40 -5.53
CA SER A 150 18.62 -2.19 -5.83
C SER A 150 19.26 -2.67 -4.53
N GLY A 151 19.47 -3.99 -4.42
CA GLY A 151 19.97 -4.65 -3.21
C GLY A 151 21.44 -4.36 -2.86
N VAL A 152 22.01 -3.22 -3.25
CA VAL A 152 23.40 -2.86 -2.99
C VAL A 152 23.56 -2.39 -1.54
N GLN A 153 23.45 -3.33 -0.60
CA GLN A 153 24.11 -3.22 0.70
C GLN A 153 24.94 -4.49 0.88
N GLN A 154 26.25 -4.33 0.68
CA GLN A 154 27.25 -5.34 1.00
C GLN A 154 27.16 -5.64 2.51
N GLU A 155 26.78 -6.86 2.88
CA GLU A 155 27.25 -7.38 4.15
C GLU A 155 28.79 -7.40 4.10
N PRO A 156 29.50 -6.82 5.08
CA PRO A 156 30.96 -6.85 5.09
C PRO A 156 31.43 -8.30 5.24
N GLY A 157 31.83 -8.93 4.13
CA GLY A 157 32.40 -10.28 4.12
C GLY A 157 31.93 -11.22 3.01
N LYS A 158 30.88 -10.90 2.23
CA LYS A 158 30.43 -11.75 1.11
C LYS A 158 30.58 -11.03 -0.23
N GLN A 159 31.67 -11.33 -0.94
CA GLN A 159 31.84 -11.00 -2.35
C GLN A 159 31.14 -12.07 -3.21
N SER A 160 30.49 -11.64 -4.29
CA SER A 160 29.52 -12.36 -5.16
C SER A 160 28.10 -12.42 -4.54
N SER A 161 27.03 -12.00 -5.21
CA SER A 161 26.62 -12.17 -6.61
C SER A 161 25.64 -11.04 -6.99
N SER A 162 25.31 -10.92 -8.28
CA SER A 162 24.37 -9.99 -8.95
C SER A 162 23.45 -9.13 -8.06
N PRO A 163 23.22 -7.83 -8.40
CA PRO A 163 22.22 -7.01 -7.71
C PRO A 163 20.89 -7.75 -7.67
N THR A 164 20.50 -8.23 -6.48
CA THR A 164 19.20 -8.84 -6.27
C THR A 164 18.26 -7.71 -5.96
N ASP A 165 17.59 -7.23 -6.99
CA ASP A 165 16.56 -6.22 -6.81
C ASP A 165 15.47 -6.76 -5.89
N LYS A 166 15.08 -5.92 -4.93
CA LYS A 166 14.05 -6.24 -3.96
C LYS A 166 12.79 -5.46 -4.28
N TYR A 167 11.66 -6.13 -4.15
CA TYR A 167 10.35 -5.54 -4.38
C TYR A 167 9.63 -5.25 -3.07
N TYR A 168 8.95 -4.12 -3.04
CA TYR A 168 8.23 -3.64 -1.87
C TYR A 168 6.80 -3.25 -2.23
N LEU A 169 5.87 -3.56 -1.34
CA LEU A 169 4.52 -3.00 -1.35
C LEU A 169 4.53 -1.70 -0.54
N VAL A 170 4.06 -0.60 -1.11
CA VAL A 170 4.08 0.72 -0.49
C VAL A 170 2.67 1.13 -0.07
N SER A 171 2.49 1.44 1.21
CA SER A 171 1.24 1.93 1.78
C SER A 171 1.48 3.17 2.64
N GLU A 172 0.45 3.98 2.87
CA GLU A 172 0.55 5.12 3.80
C GLU A 172 0.86 4.62 5.23
N LEU A 173 1.67 5.36 5.97
CA LEU A 173 1.97 5.03 7.36
C LEU A 173 0.76 5.33 8.25
N ALA A 174 0.28 4.32 8.99
CA ALA A 174 -0.64 4.54 10.08
C ALA A 174 0.10 5.17 11.27
N THR A 175 -0.14 6.47 11.51
CA THR A 175 0.60 7.25 12.52
C THR A 175 0.28 6.87 13.95
N GLU A 176 -0.88 6.24 14.18
CA GLU A 176 -1.39 5.92 15.52
C GLU A 176 -0.94 4.54 16.04
N GLY A 177 -0.21 3.77 15.24
CA GLY A 177 0.21 2.42 15.58
C GLY A 177 -0.87 1.37 15.33
N SER A 178 -0.85 0.27 16.10
CA SER A 178 -1.86 -0.77 15.98
C SER A 178 -3.20 -0.34 16.62
N LEU A 179 -4.30 -1.00 16.24
CA LEU A 179 -5.63 -0.70 16.78
C LEU A 179 -5.64 -0.87 18.31
N MET A 180 -5.00 -1.93 18.79
CA MET A 180 -4.96 -2.24 20.22
C MET A 180 -4.19 -1.18 20.98
N ASP A 181 -3.01 -0.80 20.50
CA ASP A 181 -2.20 0.24 21.16
C ASP A 181 -2.92 1.60 21.14
N PHE A 182 -3.60 1.91 20.04
CA PHE A 182 -4.40 3.14 19.92
C PHE A 182 -5.58 3.13 20.88
N LEU A 183 -6.38 2.06 20.90
CA LEU A 183 -7.54 1.95 21.78
C LEU A 183 -7.10 1.96 23.25
N GLU A 184 -6.06 1.21 23.61
CA GLU A 184 -5.55 1.19 24.98
C GLU A 184 -5.12 2.59 25.43
N ARG A 185 -4.36 3.31 24.59
CA ARG A 185 -3.93 4.68 24.87
C ARG A 185 -5.10 5.65 25.00
N GLU A 186 -6.03 5.63 24.03
CA GLU A 186 -7.12 6.61 23.96
C GLU A 186 -8.18 6.35 25.02
N LEU A 187 -8.59 5.10 25.22
CA LEU A 187 -9.68 4.74 26.13
C LEU A 187 -9.31 4.98 27.60
N GLN A 188 -8.03 4.82 27.98
CA GLN A 188 -7.57 5.08 29.34
C GLN A 188 -7.78 6.54 29.78
N SER A 189 -7.77 7.48 28.83
CA SER A 189 -7.87 8.92 29.11
C SER A 189 -9.30 9.46 29.13
N LEU A 190 -10.30 8.64 28.82
CA LEU A 190 -11.66 9.11 28.52
C LEU A 190 -12.71 8.65 29.56
N PRO A 191 -13.73 9.47 29.85
CA PRO A 191 -14.90 9.03 30.60
C PRO A 191 -15.62 7.87 29.90
N PHE A 192 -16.26 6.99 30.68
CA PHE A 192 -16.91 5.76 30.19
C PHE A 192 -17.75 5.94 28.91
N PHE A 193 -18.65 6.93 28.89
CA PHE A 193 -19.51 7.18 27.72
C PHE A 193 -18.72 7.59 26.47
N GLN A 194 -17.68 8.40 26.60
CA GLN A 194 -16.84 8.83 25.47
C GLN A 194 -15.95 7.68 24.97
N ALA A 195 -15.41 6.88 25.90
CA ALA A 195 -14.66 5.66 25.58
C ALA A 195 -15.55 4.66 24.81
N TRP A 196 -16.81 4.51 25.21
CA TRP A 196 -17.77 3.66 24.52
C TRP A 196 -18.10 4.16 23.11
N ASP A 197 -18.32 5.47 22.94
CA ASP A 197 -18.63 6.07 21.65
C ASP A 197 -17.45 5.93 20.65
N LYS A 198 -16.21 6.10 21.14
CA LYS A 198 -15.00 5.81 20.36
C LYS A 198 -14.90 4.35 19.96
N THR A 199 -15.23 3.43 20.87
CA THR A 199 -15.19 1.98 20.61
C THR A 199 -16.21 1.60 19.54
N ILE A 200 -17.45 2.10 19.64
CA ILE A 200 -18.49 1.90 18.62
C ILE A 200 -18.01 2.44 17.27
N THR A 201 -17.47 3.66 17.25
CA THR A 201 -16.94 4.27 16.01
C THR A 201 -15.84 3.42 15.38
N ALA A 202 -14.89 2.90 16.17
CA ALA A 202 -13.85 2.02 15.68
C ALA A 202 -14.43 0.73 15.10
N MET A 203 -15.37 0.09 15.80
CA MET A 203 -16.05 -1.12 15.31
C MET A 203 -16.84 -0.88 14.03
N SER A 204 -17.56 0.24 13.92
CA SER A 204 -18.29 0.63 12.71
C SER A 204 -17.34 0.82 11.52
N ASN A 205 -16.19 1.45 11.74
CA ASN A 205 -15.19 1.67 10.70
C ASN A 205 -14.55 0.35 10.22
N ILE A 206 -14.26 -0.58 11.15
CA ILE A 206 -13.78 -1.93 10.79
C ILE A 206 -14.87 -2.68 10.02
N GLY A 207 -16.11 -2.61 10.47
CA GLY A 207 -17.26 -3.22 9.78
C GLY A 207 -17.43 -2.69 8.36
N ALA A 208 -17.31 -1.38 8.15
CA ALA A 208 -17.36 -0.76 6.82
C ALA A 208 -16.19 -1.20 5.92
N GLY A 209 -14.98 -1.33 6.47
CA GLY A 209 -13.82 -1.88 5.75
C GLY A 209 -14.06 -3.32 5.31
N LEU A 210 -14.55 -4.18 6.21
CA LEU A 210 -14.86 -5.58 5.93
C LEU A 210 -15.99 -5.74 4.90
N ASP A 211 -17.08 -4.96 5.02
CA ASP A 211 -18.15 -4.92 4.02
C ASP A 211 -17.61 -4.54 2.64
N THR A 212 -16.70 -3.56 2.58
CA THR A 212 -16.06 -3.19 1.32
C THR A 212 -15.25 -4.35 0.74
N LEU A 213 -14.45 -5.06 1.54
CA LEU A 213 -13.71 -6.24 1.08
C LEU A 213 -14.63 -7.34 0.56
N HIS A 214 -15.72 -7.62 1.28
CA HIS A 214 -16.69 -8.64 0.89
C HIS A 214 -17.40 -8.31 -0.43
N ARG A 215 -17.74 -7.04 -0.67
CA ARG A 215 -18.30 -6.60 -1.97
C ARG A 215 -17.34 -6.84 -3.14
N HIS A 216 -16.04 -6.85 -2.87
CA HIS A 216 -15.01 -7.18 -3.86
C HIS A 216 -14.67 -8.69 -3.91
N ASN A 217 -15.50 -9.55 -3.29
CA ASN A 217 -15.29 -10.99 -3.17
C ASN A 217 -13.97 -11.38 -2.49
N VAL A 218 -13.45 -10.51 -1.62
CA VAL A 218 -12.24 -10.77 -0.83
C VAL A 218 -12.66 -11.24 0.56
N LEU A 219 -12.29 -12.48 0.90
CA LEU A 219 -12.48 -13.02 2.24
C LEU A 219 -11.22 -12.78 3.08
N HIS A 220 -11.31 -11.92 4.09
CA HIS A 220 -10.23 -11.71 5.05
C HIS A 220 -10.17 -12.89 6.05
N ARG A 221 -9.45 -13.95 5.70
CA ARG A 221 -9.37 -15.20 6.50
C ARG A 221 -8.67 -15.06 7.87
N TYR A 222 -8.20 -13.87 8.24
CA TYR A 222 -7.47 -13.60 9.48
C TYR A 222 -7.96 -12.36 10.24
N ALA A 223 -9.28 -12.22 10.45
CA ALA A 223 -9.83 -11.13 11.27
C ALA A 223 -9.25 -11.08 12.70
N ALA A 224 -8.85 -12.23 13.29
CA ALA A 224 -8.32 -12.31 14.65
C ALA A 224 -6.87 -11.80 14.82
N LYS A 225 -6.05 -11.76 13.76
CA LYS A 225 -4.65 -11.24 13.82
C LYS A 225 -4.55 -9.73 13.57
N MET A 226 -5.65 -9.03 13.27
CA MET A 226 -5.69 -7.57 13.25
C MET A 226 -5.36 -6.93 14.60
N LEU A 227 -5.54 -7.68 15.69
CA LEU A 227 -5.33 -7.21 17.06
C LEU A 227 -3.92 -7.51 17.60
N THR A 228 -3.15 -8.38 16.94
CA THR A 228 -1.82 -8.78 17.42
C THR A 228 -0.88 -9.08 16.24
N ALA A 229 0.02 -8.14 15.98
CA ALA A 229 1.20 -8.25 15.12
C ALA A 229 0.98 -8.47 13.60
N LEU A 230 1.67 -7.63 12.80
CA LEU A 230 1.93 -7.76 11.36
C LEU A 230 2.09 -9.24 10.93
N PRO A 231 1.52 -9.70 9.78
CA PRO A 231 1.77 -9.07 8.47
C PRO A 231 0.67 -9.25 7.41
N LEU A 232 0.10 -8.17 6.88
CA LEU A 232 -0.50 -7.99 5.54
C LEU A 232 -0.86 -6.50 5.41
N PRO A 233 -0.89 -5.88 4.22
CA PRO A 233 -1.19 -4.43 4.07
C PRO A 233 -2.66 -4.06 4.36
N LEU A 234 -3.42 -4.94 5.01
CA LEU A 234 -4.80 -4.70 5.43
C LEU A 234 -4.83 -4.23 6.88
N TYR A 235 -4.25 -3.07 7.14
CA TYR A 235 -4.59 -2.33 8.35
C TYR A 235 -5.89 -1.60 8.08
N CYS A 236 -6.96 -1.98 8.77
CA CYS A 236 -8.17 -1.17 8.79
C CYS A 236 -8.11 -0.18 9.96
N LEU A 237 -7.48 0.98 9.81
CA LEU A 237 -7.55 2.02 10.85
C LEU A 237 -7.57 3.46 10.32
N LEU A 238 -8.64 4.15 10.73
CA LEU A 238 -8.79 5.57 11.05
C LEU A 238 -7.80 6.51 10.36
N THR A 239 -8.18 6.98 9.18
CA THR A 239 -7.68 8.27 8.70
C THR A 239 -8.27 9.37 9.57
N GLY A 240 -7.43 10.32 9.96
CA GLY A 240 -7.72 11.34 10.95
C GLY A 240 -9.05 12.07 10.72
N SER A 241 -9.76 12.25 11.84
CA SER A 241 -10.83 13.21 12.08
C SER A 241 -10.87 14.35 11.06
N GLN A 242 -11.94 14.41 10.26
CA GLN A 242 -12.32 15.64 9.60
C GLN A 242 -12.60 16.68 10.68
N ARG A 243 -11.68 17.63 10.85
CA ARG A 243 -11.99 18.89 11.54
C ARG A 243 -13.10 19.57 10.74
N SER A 244 -14.30 19.58 11.33
CA SER A 244 -15.40 20.45 10.90
C SER A 244 -14.91 21.90 10.84
N PRO A 245 -15.07 22.62 9.72
CA PRO A 245 -14.93 24.06 9.72
C PRO A 245 -16.20 24.65 10.34
N ARG A 246 -16.07 25.14 11.59
CA ARG A 246 -16.93 26.05 12.36
C ARG A 246 -18.43 26.02 12.09
#